data_AF-A0A2T0H1I0-F1
#
_entry.id   AF-A0A2T0H1I0-F1
#
_cell.length_a   1.000
_cell.length_b   1.000
_cell.length_c   1.000
_cell.angle_alpha   90.00
_cell.angle_beta   90.00
_cell.angle_gamma   90.00
#
_symmetry.space_group_name_H-M   'P 1'
#
loop_
_entity.id
_entity.type
_entity.pdbx_description
1 polymer ?
#
loop_
_entity_poly.entity_id
_entity_poly.type
_entity_poly.pdbx_seq_one_letter_code
_entity_poly.pdbx_strand_id
1 'polypeptide(L)'
;MGYEVEPAELDTLAGSLRSGSESVEDLGSAPGVPDAGPLSAEMGKLMSLFTAAAGELSTGVAAAAAAVAEGGRVYVDTDQSAERNLPRVTD
;
A
#
# COMPACT_ATOMS: atom_id res chain seq x y z
N MET A 1 -9.72 -25.58 -3.23
CA MET A 1 -10.24 -24.38 -3.91
C MET A 1 -9.12 -23.37 -3.92
N GLY A 2 -8.32 -23.33 -4.99
CA GLY A 2 -7.32 -22.28 -5.16
C GLY A 2 -8.05 -21.01 -5.58
N TYR A 3 -7.81 -19.90 -4.88
CA TYR A 3 -8.27 -18.60 -5.36
C TYR A 3 -7.29 -18.20 -6.47
N GLU A 4 -7.74 -18.35 -7.71
CA GLU A 4 -7.09 -17.76 -8.87
C GLU A 4 -7.38 -16.25 -8.78
N VAL A 5 -6.36 -15.47 -8.45
CA VAL A 5 -6.46 -14.00 -8.46
C VAL A 5 -5.85 -13.54 -9.76
N GLU A 6 -6.58 -12.75 -10.53
CA GLU A 6 -6.07 -12.25 -11.80
C GLU A 6 -4.89 -11.29 -11.53
N PRO A 7 -3.73 -11.44 -12.20
CA PRO A 7 -2.57 -10.57 -11.99
C PRO A 7 -2.88 -9.08 -12.16
N ALA A 8 -3.82 -8.74 -13.05
CA ALA A 8 -4.28 -7.37 -13.26
C ALA A 8 -5.00 -6.78 -12.03
N GLU A 9 -5.69 -7.61 -11.24
CA GLU A 9 -6.34 -7.18 -10.00
C GLU A 9 -5.30 -6.88 -8.92
N LEU A 10 -4.22 -7.67 -8.84
CA LEU A 10 -3.11 -7.42 -7.91
C LEU A 10 -2.36 -6.12 -8.25
N ASP A 11 -2.10 -5.88 -9.53
CA ASP A 11 -1.49 -4.62 -9.98
C ASP A 11 -2.39 -3.42 -9.70
N THR A 12 -3.71 -3.55 -9.91
CA THR A 12 -4.69 -2.51 -9.59
C THR A 12 -4.73 -2.21 -8.09
N LEU A 13 -4.69 -3.26 -7.26
CA LEU A 13 -4.65 -3.12 -5.80
C LEU A 13 -3.35 -2.45 -5.34
N ALA A 14 -2.20 -2.89 -5.84
CA ALA A 14 -0.91 -2.29 -5.52
C ALA A 14 -0.85 -0.81 -5.95
N GLY A 15 -1.41 -0.48 -7.12
CA GLY A 15 -1.55 0.90 -7.59
C GLY A 15 -2.43 1.73 -6.66
N SER A 16 -3.59 1.21 -6.25
CA SER A 16 -4.51 1.89 -5.33
C SER A 16 -3.87 2.15 -3.97
N LEU A 17 -3.11 1.18 -3.45
CA LEU A 17 -2.37 1.33 -2.19
C LEU A 17 -1.29 2.42 -2.34
N ARG A 18 -0.51 2.42 -3.42
CA ARG A 18 0.52 3.44 -3.66
C ARG A 18 -0.07 4.85 -3.76
N SER A 19 -1.14 5.04 -4.52
CA SER A 19 -1.83 6.33 -4.60
C SER A 19 -2.39 6.77 -3.24
N GLY A 20 -2.86 5.81 -2.44
CA GLY A 20 -3.30 6.04 -1.07
C GLY A 20 -2.17 6.52 -0.15
N SER A 21 -0.99 5.90 -0.21
CA SER A 21 0.18 6.35 0.56
C SER A 21 0.65 7.73 0.12
N GLU A 22 0.72 8.00 -1.19
CA GLU A 22 1.10 9.31 -1.72
C GLU A 22 0.12 10.40 -1.25
N SER A 23 -1.18 10.12 -1.25
CA SER A 23 -2.19 11.06 -0.75
C SER A 23 -2.06 11.36 0.75
N VAL A 24 -1.60 10.38 1.54
CA VAL A 24 -1.33 10.56 2.98
C VAL A 24 -0.02 11.33 3.19
N GLU A 25 1.01 11.08 2.38
CA GLU A 25 2.26 11.85 2.38
C GLU A 25 2.06 13.30 1.97
N ASP A 26 1.16 13.57 1.02
CA ASP A 26 0.80 14.92 0.57
C ASP A 26 0.12 15.76 1.66
N LEU A 27 -0.41 15.13 2.73
CA LEU A 27 -0.83 15.86 3.93
C LEU A 27 0.34 16.56 4.62
N GLY A 28 1.57 16.11 4.35
CA GLY A 28 2.81 16.81 4.68
C GLY A 28 3.12 16.86 6.17
N SER A 29 3.71 17.98 6.59
CA SER A 29 4.04 18.25 8.00
C SER A 29 2.79 18.58 8.80
N ALA A 30 2.86 18.43 10.12
CA ALA A 30 1.76 18.81 11.00
C ALA A 30 1.29 20.22 10.68
N PRO A 31 -0.01 20.43 10.40
CA PRO A 31 -0.51 21.79 10.20
C PRO A 31 -0.18 22.60 11.46
N GLY A 32 0.14 23.87 11.26
CA GLY A 32 0.52 24.77 12.35
C GLY A 32 -0.46 24.68 13.52
N VAL A 33 0.04 24.86 14.74
CA VAL A 33 -0.77 24.75 15.97
C VAL A 33 -1.98 25.69 15.86
N PRO A 34 -3.22 25.17 15.91
CA PRO A 34 -4.41 26.02 15.92
C PRO A 34 -4.39 26.92 17.15
N ASP A 35 -4.73 28.20 16.98
CA ASP A 35 -4.96 29.08 18.13
C ASP A 35 -6.25 28.65 18.83
N ALA A 36 -6.07 28.00 19.97
CA ALA A 36 -7.13 27.56 20.87
C ALA A 36 -6.99 28.24 22.25
N GLY A 37 -6.32 29.41 22.30
CA GLY A 37 -6.02 30.11 23.54
C GLY A 37 -5.23 29.22 24.51
N PRO A 38 -5.69 29.01 25.74
CA PRO A 38 -4.99 28.17 26.74
C PRO A 38 -4.73 26.73 26.30
N LEU A 39 -5.51 26.19 25.35
CA LEU A 39 -5.40 24.80 24.86
C LEU A 39 -4.46 24.65 23.65
N SER A 40 -3.85 25.74 23.18
CA SER A 40 -3.00 25.70 21.98
C SER A 40 -1.84 24.70 22.13
N ALA A 41 -1.28 24.57 23.34
CA ALA A 41 -0.20 23.60 23.60
C ALA A 41 -0.68 22.14 23.46
N GLU A 42 -1.86 21.81 24.00
CA GLU A 42 -2.48 20.50 23.87
C GLU A 42 -2.86 20.19 22.42
N MET A 43 -3.41 21.17 21.71
CA MET A 43 -3.72 21.04 20.28
C MET A 43 -2.46 20.78 19.45
N GLY A 44 -1.34 21.44 19.76
CA GLY A 44 -0.06 21.19 19.10
C GLY A 44 0.46 19.76 19.30
N LYS A 45 0.30 19.21 20.52
CA LYS A 45 0.64 17.81 20.81
C LYS A 45 -0.25 16.85 20.02
N LEU A 46 -1.56 17.12 19.96
CA LEU A 46 -2.51 16.30 19.22
C LEU A 46 -2.20 16.28 17.71
N MET A 47 -1.93 17.45 17.14
CA MET A 47 -1.54 17.56 15.72
C MET A 47 -0.22 16.85 15.42
N SER A 48 0.75 16.93 16.34
CA SER A 48 2.02 16.21 16.21
C SER A 48 1.81 14.69 16.21
N LEU A 49 0.99 14.18 17.15
CA LEU A 49 0.65 12.76 17.23
C LEU A 49 -0.08 12.28 15.96
N PHE A 50 -1.07 13.05 15.51
CA PHE A 50 -1.83 12.74 14.30
C PHE A 50 -0.93 12.64 13.07
N THR A 51 0.00 13.60 12.93
CA THR A 51 0.93 13.63 11.79
C THR A 51 1.90 12.45 11.83
N ALA A 52 2.41 12.10 13.01
CA ALA A 52 3.27 10.92 13.16
C ALA A 52 2.53 9.63 12.77
N ALA A 53 1.30 9.45 13.25
CA ALA A 53 0.47 8.30 12.91
C ALA A 53 0.13 8.24 11.42
N ALA A 54 -0.13 9.38 10.77
CA ALA A 54 -0.33 9.46 9.33
C ALA A 54 0.92 9.03 8.55
N GLY A 55 2.12 9.44 8.97
CA GLY A 55 3.38 9.02 8.36
C GLY A 55 3.65 7.51 8.48
N GLU A 56 3.36 6.94 9.66
CA GLU A 56 3.45 5.48 9.86
C GLU A 56 2.45 4.73 8.98
N LEU A 57 1.22 5.25 8.84
CA LEU A 57 0.20 4.67 7.96
C LEU A 57 0.64 4.71 6.49
N SER A 58 1.14 5.85 6.00
CA SER A 58 1.68 5.95 4.63
C SER A 58 2.74 4.89 4.38
N THR A 59 3.72 4.79 5.28
CA THR A 59 4.81 3.82 5.20
C THR A 59 4.29 2.39 5.14
N GLY A 60 3.33 2.05 6.00
CA GLY A 60 2.72 0.72 6.03
C GLY A 60 1.95 0.38 4.75
N VAL A 61 1.20 1.35 4.22
CA VAL A 61 0.45 1.20 2.97
C VAL A 61 1.39 1.02 1.77
N ALA A 62 2.48 1.79 1.70
CA ALA A 62 3.50 1.64 0.67
C ALA A 62 4.19 0.26 0.73
N ALA A 63 4.50 -0.24 1.93
CA ALA A 63 5.05 -1.58 2.12
C ALA A 63 4.06 -2.68 1.68
N ALA A 64 2.77 -2.53 2.00
CA ALA A 64 1.73 -3.44 1.53
C ALA A 64 1.61 -3.43 0.01
N ALA A 65 1.67 -2.26 -0.63
CA ALA A 65 1.67 -2.12 -2.08
C ALA A 65 2.84 -2.89 -2.72
N ALA A 66 4.04 -2.76 -2.16
CA ALA A 66 5.22 -3.48 -2.63
C ALA A 66 5.06 -5.01 -2.47
N ALA A 67 4.53 -5.47 -1.35
CA ALA A 67 4.29 -6.89 -1.11
C ALA A 67 3.25 -7.48 -2.08
N VAL A 68 2.17 -6.75 -2.37
CA VAL A 68 1.14 -7.16 -3.34
C VAL A 68 1.73 -7.24 -4.76
N ALA A 69 2.49 -6.25 -5.18
CA ALA A 69 3.13 -6.24 -6.49
C ALA A 69 4.14 -7.39 -6.65
N GLU A 70 4.93 -7.67 -5.61
CA GLU A 70 5.87 -8.81 -5.63
C GLU A 70 5.13 -10.15 -5.66
N GLY A 71 4.07 -10.29 -4.86
CA GLY A 71 3.21 -11.48 -4.88
C GLY A 71 2.61 -11.73 -6.26
N GLY A 72 2.14 -10.68 -6.94
CA GLY A 72 1.63 -10.77 -8.31
C GLY A 72 2.69 -11.23 -9.32
N ARG A 73 3.93 -10.71 -9.22
CA ARG A 73 5.05 -11.16 -10.06
C ARG A 73 5.36 -12.65 -9.85
N VAL A 74 5.45 -13.09 -8.60
CA VAL A 74 5.73 -14.49 -8.25
C VAL A 74 4.62 -15.41 -8.76
N TYR A 75 3.36 -14.97 -8.65
CA TYR A 75 2.22 -15.71 -9.18
C TYR A 75 2.34 -15.94 -10.69
N VAL A 76 2.57 -14.86 -11.47
CA VAL A 76 2.74 -14.94 -12.92
C VAL A 76 3.93 -15.82 -13.32
N ASP A 77 5.07 -15.69 -12.64
CA ASP A 77 6.25 -16.50 -12.96
C ASP A 77 6.04 -17.99 -12.66
N THR A 78 5.32 -18.28 -11.58
CA THR A 78 4.92 -19.65 -11.22
C THR A 78 3.97 -20.24 -12.26
N ASP A 79 2.96 -19.47 -12.66
CA ASP A 79 1.95 -19.91 -13.62
C ASP A 79 2.57 -20.19 -15.00
N GLN A 80 3.39 -19.27 -15.52
CA GLN A 80 4.12 -19.48 -16.77
C GLN A 80 5.11 -20.66 -16.67
N SER A 81 5.73 -20.89 -15.52
CA SER A 81 6.59 -22.05 -15.30
C SER A 81 5.80 -23.35 -15.30
N ALA A 82 4.58 -23.35 -14.77
CA ALA A 82 3.69 -24.50 -14.82
C ALA A 82 3.27 -24.79 -16.27
N GLU A 83 2.83 -23.78 -17.03
CA GLU A 83 2.45 -23.92 -18.44
C GLU A 83 3.57 -24.49 -19.31
N ARG A 84 4.81 -23.99 -19.15
CA ARG A 84 5.99 -24.47 -19.90
C ARG A 84 6.34 -25.92 -19.62
N ASN A 85 5.99 -26.43 -18.44
CA ASN A 85 6.31 -27.78 -18.00
C ASN A 85 5.16 -28.79 -18.24
N LEU A 86 4.04 -28.34 -18.83
CA LEU A 86 2.98 -29.26 -19.22
C LEU A 86 3.47 -30.17 -20.36
N PRO A 87 3.34 -31.51 -20.23
CA PRO A 87 3.65 -32.43 -21.31
C PRO A 87 2.76 -32.11 -22.52
N ARG A 88 3.38 -31.85 -23.68
CA ARG A 88 2.62 -31.76 -24.93
C ARG A 88 2.08 -33.15 -25.25
N VAL A 89 0.79 -33.34 -25.04
CA VAL A 89 0.08 -34.51 -25.56
C VAL A 89 0.01 -34.33 -27.07
N THR A 90 0.94 -34.93 -27.79
CA THR A 90 0.87 -35.10 -29.24
C THR A 90 -0.04 -36.28 -29.53
N ASP A 91 -1.18 -36.02 -30.17
CA ASP A 91 -2.03 -37.03 -30.82
C ASP A 91 -1.29 -37.75 -31.97
#